data_AF-A0A453QPL1-F1
#
_entry.id   AF-A0A453QPL1-F1
#
_cell.length_a   1.000
_cell.length_b   1.000
_cell.length_c   1.000
_cell.angle_alpha   90.00
_cell.angle_beta   90.00
_cell.angle_gamma   90.00
#
_symmetry.space_group_name_H-M   'P 1'
#
loop_
_entity.id
_entity.type
_entity.pdbx_description
1 polymer ?
#
loop_
_entity_poly.entity_id
_entity_poly.type
_entity_poly.pdbx_seq_one_letter_code
_entity_poly.pdbx_strand_id
1 'polypeptide(L)' 'MDKRVMAIAKLGYRKCVVPKTSEKLLKPLDLDIQILPCNNLKEFINTVFRPEV' A
#
# COMPACT_ATOMS: atom_id res chain seq x y z
N MET A 1 11.15 3.87 -0.53
CA MET A 1 9.68 3.92 -0.76
C MET A 1 8.98 4.74 0.31
N ASP A 2 9.49 4.70 1.54
CA ASP A 2 8.90 5.25 2.76
C ASP A 2 8.49 6.72 2.65
N LYS A 3 9.36 7.61 2.12
CA LYS A 3 9.03 9.02 1.89
C LYS A 3 7.80 9.21 0.99
N ARG A 4 7.63 8.37 -0.03
CA ARG A 4 6.47 8.44 -0.94
C ARG A 4 5.20 8.00 -0.23
N VAL A 5 5.27 6.93 0.56
CA VAL A 5 4.13 6.42 1.35
C VAL A 5 3.70 7.42 2.42
N MET A 6 4.66 8.04 3.12
CA MET A 6 4.37 9.11 4.08
C MET A 6 3.72 10.34 3.42
N ALA A 7 4.19 10.74 2.24
CA ALA A 7 3.62 11.88 1.52
C ALA A 7 2.16 11.63 1.14
N ILE A 8 1.84 10.47 0.57
CA ILE A 8 0.45 10.16 0.19
C ILE A 8 -0.46 9.97 1.42
N ALA A 9 0.06 9.45 2.54
CA ALA A 9 -0.71 9.38 3.78
C ALA A 9 -1.10 10.79 4.26
N LYS A 10 -0.16 11.74 4.26
CA LYS A 10 -0.42 13.15 4.60
C LYS A 10 -1.38 13.86 3.62
N LEU A 11 -1.43 13.40 2.36
CA LEU A 11 -2.36 13.91 1.35
C LEU A 11 -3.77 13.29 1.47
N GLY A 12 -4.02 12.40 2.44
CA GLY A 12 -5.34 11.81 2.70
C GLY A 12 -5.67 10.61 1.82
N TYR A 13 -4.70 9.99 1.15
CA TYR A 13 -4.94 8.73 0.45
C TYR A 13 -5.22 7.62 1.46
N ARG A 14 -6.24 6.79 1.17
CA ARG A 14 -6.69 5.73 2.09
C ARG A 14 -6.00 4.38 1.90
N LYS A 15 -5.53 4.09 0.67
CA LYS A 15 -4.92 2.81 0.29
C LYS A 15 -3.62 3.07 -0.48
N CYS A 16 -2.57 2.28 -0.21
CA CYS A 16 -1.31 2.34 -0.93
C CYS A 16 -0.83 0.93 -1.29
N VAL A 17 -0.68 0.67 -2.59
CA VAL A 17 -0.11 -0.59 -3.06
C VAL A 17 1.41 -0.51 -3.12
N VAL A 18 2.08 -1.52 -2.58
CA VAL A 18 3.54 -1.60 -2.54
C VAL A 18 4.04 -2.99 -2.92
N PRO A 19 5.30 -3.15 -3.35
CA PRO A 19 5.93 -4.47 -3.45
C PRO A 19 5.94 -5.17 -2.09
N LYS A 20 5.64 -6.48 -2.05
CA LYS A 20 5.62 -7.27 -0.81
C LYS A 20 6.90 -7.16 0.02
N THR A 21 8.05 -7.07 -0.64
CA THR A 21 9.37 -6.90 0.00
C THR A 21 9.49 -5.60 0.81
N SER A 22 8.73 -4.56 0.46
CA SER A 22 8.75 -3.25 1.12
C SER A 22 7.85 -3.20 2.36
N GLU A 23 6.93 -4.15 2.54
CA GLU A 23 5.97 -4.16 3.67
C GLU A 23 6.68 -4.07 5.02
N LYS A 24 7.79 -4.80 5.19
CA LYS A 24 8.56 -4.85 6.44
C LYS A 24 9.18 -3.50 6.82
N LEU A 25 9.52 -2.67 5.83
CA LEU A 25 10.10 -1.34 6.04
C LEU A 25 9.02 -0.32 6.43
N LEU A 26 7.77 -0.56 6.03
CA LEU A 26 6.65 0.36 6.23
C LEU A 26 5.86 0.07 7.52
N LYS A 27 5.85 -1.19 8.00
CA LYS A 27 5.17 -1.57 9.25
C LYS A 27 5.54 -0.72 10.47
N PRO A 28 6.82 -0.37 10.71
CA PRO A 28 7.20 0.41 11.89
C PRO A 28 6.79 1.89 11.83
N LEU A 29 6.31 2.39 10.68
CA LEU A 29 6.03 3.81 10.48
C LEU A 29 4.66 4.26 11.00
N ASP A 30 3.83 3.33 11.49
CA ASP A 30 2.50 3.57 12.08
C ASP A 30 1.65 4.60 11.31
N LEU A 31 1.57 4.39 9.99
CA LEU A 31 0.91 5.34 9.09
C LEU A 31 -0.60 5.08 9.07
N ASP A 32 -1.39 6.15 9.14
CA ASP A 32 -2.85 6.13 8.92
C ASP A 32 -3.20 5.99 7.42
N ILE A 33 -2.73 4.91 6.81
CA ILE A 33 -3.02 4.51 5.43
C ILE A 33 -2.97 2.99 5.34
N GLN A 34 -3.93 2.39 4.62
CA GLN A 34 -3.93 0.96 4.41
C GLN A 34 -2.85 0.56 3.39
N ILE A 35 -1.80 -0.12 3.87
CA ILE A 35 -0.76 -0.71 3.00
C ILE A 35 -1.26 -2.02 2.42
N LEU A 36 -1.22 -2.14 1.09
CA LEU A 36 -1.64 -3.30 0.31
C LEU A 36 -0.41 -3.91 -0.37
N PRO A 37 0.25 -4.90 0.24
CA PRO A 37 1.47 -5.47 -0.31
C PRO A 37 1.17 -6.55 -1.36
N CYS A 38 1.77 -6.44 -2.56
CA CYS A 38 1.58 -7.39 -3.66
C CYS A 38 2.93 -7.98 -4.12
N ASN A 39 2.96 -9.27 -4.43
CA ASN A 39 4.14 -9.97 -4.96
C ASN A 39 4.28 -9.83 -6.48
N ASN A 40 3.17 -9.66 -7.19
CA ASN A 40 3.12 -9.68 -8.65
C ASN A 40 1.91 -8.89 -9.18
N LEU A 41 1.86 -8.74 -10.51
CA LEU A 41 0.81 -8.01 -11.20
C LEU A 41 -0.59 -8.62 -11.01
N LYS A 42 -0.69 -9.96 -10.93
CA LYS A 42 -1.98 -10.63 -10.71
C LYS A 42 -2.57 -10.24 -9.35
N GLU A 43 -1.76 -10.27 -8.30
CA GLU A 43 -2.17 -9.81 -6.96
C GLU A 43 -2.55 -8.34 -6.95
N PHE A 44 -1.78 -7.48 -7.64
CA PHE A 44 -2.12 -6.06 -7.79
C PHE A 44 -3.51 -5.88 -8.42
N ILE A 45 -3.75 -6.52 -9.57
CA ILE A 45 -5.02 -6.41 -10.30
C ILE A 45 -6.18 -6.88 -9.41
N ASN A 46 -6.02 -8.05 -8.80
CA ASN A 46 -7.03 -8.63 -7.92
C ASN A 46 -7.28 -7.83 -6.63
N THR A 47 -6.33 -6.99 -6.21
CA THR A 47 -6.45 -6.16 -5.00
C THR A 47 -7.10 -4.82 -5.30
N VAL A 48 -6.73 -4.20 -6.44
CA VAL A 48 -7.16 -2.85 -6.80
C VAL A 48 -8.51 -2.85 -7.51
N PHE A 49 -8.77 -3.81 -8.39
CA PHE A 49 -9.96 -3.86 -9.24
C PHE A 49 -11.00 -4.88 -8.77
N ARG A 50 -10.87 -5.39 -7.54
CA ARG A 50 -11.91 -6.26 -6.97
C ARG A 50 -13.20 -5.46 -6.79
N PRO A 51 -14.36 -5.98 -7.22
CA PRO A 51 -15.64 -5.39 -6.88
C PRO A 51 -15.78 -5.28 -5.36
N GLU A 52 -16.16 -4.11 -4.86
CA GLU A 52 -16.58 -3.98 -3.46
C GLU A 52 -17.89 -4.76 -3.32
N VAL A 53 -17.91 -5.73 -2.41
CA VAL A 53 -19.07 -6.58 -2.11
C VAL A 53 -19.85 -5.95 -0.97
#